data_AF-R0MJ38-F1
#
_entry.id   AF-R0MJ38-F1
#
_cell.length_a   1.000
_cell.length_b   1.000
_cell.length_c   1.000
_cell.angle_alpha   90.00
_cell.angle_beta   90.00
_cell.angle_gamma   90.00
#
_symmetry.space_group_name_H-M   'P 1'
#
loop_
_entity.id
_entity.type
_entity.pdbx_description
1 polymer ?
#
loop_
_entity_poly.entity_id
_entity_poly.type
_entity_poly.pdbx_seq_one_letter_code
_entity_poly.pdbx_strand_id
1 'polypeptide(L)'
;MRDLSFKLEELMIENKKLYEELASSNSTILKLKNKNNELEKNETVLNDKISQYKREINTLKKEMALKDKTANDREKILSNEINRKDLFKNKVLGCKKNEQLKEIKEEFNKMNKRCTILLRMIYELVRVNGADYEILYNLLEISENEDCEILEEYLKNLKEI
;
A
#
# COMPACT_ATOMS: atom_id res chain seq x y z
N MET A 1 -88.20 -61.19 18.19
CA MET A 1 -87.68 -61.73 16.90
C MET A 1 -87.40 -60.62 15.89
N ARG A 2 -88.36 -59.75 15.52
CA ARG A 2 -88.12 -58.63 14.57
C ARG A 2 -87.08 -57.61 15.04
N ASP A 3 -87.14 -57.16 16.30
CA ASP A 3 -86.20 -56.15 16.81
C ASP A 3 -84.74 -56.64 16.85
N LEU A 4 -84.56 -57.94 17.11
CA LEU A 4 -83.25 -58.57 17.09
C LEU A 4 -82.67 -58.62 15.67
N SER A 5 -83.52 -58.89 14.67
CA SER A 5 -83.12 -58.90 13.26
C SER A 5 -82.68 -57.52 12.78
N PHE A 6 -83.43 -56.47 13.15
CA PHE A 6 -83.09 -55.10 12.79
C PHE A 6 -81.76 -54.65 13.41
N LYS A 7 -81.54 -55.00 14.69
CA LYS A 7 -80.27 -54.70 15.36
C LYS A 7 -79.09 -55.45 14.74
N LEU A 8 -79.30 -56.68 14.28
CA LEU A 8 -78.26 -57.47 13.61
C LEU A 8 -77.86 -56.83 12.27
N GLU A 9 -78.83 -56.33 11.51
CA GLU A 9 -78.61 -55.65 10.23
C GLU A 9 -77.87 -54.32 10.41
N GLU A 10 -78.23 -53.53 11.42
CA GLU A 10 -77.47 -52.32 11.81
C GLU A 10 -76.01 -52.65 12.14
N LEU A 11 -75.76 -53.68 12.94
CA LEU A 11 -74.40 -54.10 13.32
C LEU A 11 -73.60 -54.61 12.12
N MET A 12 -74.24 -55.29 11.16
CA MET A 12 -73.57 -55.72 9.92
C MET A 12 -73.15 -54.53 9.06
N ILE A 13 -73.99 -53.50 8.96
CA ILE A 13 -73.67 -52.27 8.23
C ILE A 13 -72.52 -51.52 8.91
N GLU A 14 -72.56 -51.38 10.23
CA GLU A 14 -71.49 -50.72 11.00
C GLU A 14 -70.17 -51.48 10.89
N ASN A 15 -70.20 -52.81 11.00
CA ASN A 15 -69.02 -53.64 10.84
C ASN A 15 -68.40 -53.50 9.44
N LYS A 16 -69.23 -53.46 8.39
CA LYS A 16 -68.75 -53.20 7.03
C LYS A 16 -68.08 -51.83 6.90
N LYS A 17 -68.66 -50.77 7.47
CA LYS A 17 -68.05 -49.44 7.49
C LYS A 17 -66.69 -49.44 8.20
N LEU A 18 -66.61 -50.08 9.37
CA LEU A 18 -65.37 -50.21 10.13
C LEU A 18 -64.28 -50.96 9.34
N TYR A 19 -64.65 -52.01 8.59
CA TYR A 19 -63.70 -52.70 7.71
C TYR A 19 -63.18 -51.81 6.59
N GLU A 20 -64.03 -51.00 5.95
CA GLU A 20 -63.64 -50.06 4.90
C GLU A 20 -62.72 -48.95 5.45
N GLU A 21 -63.05 -48.41 6.62
CA GLU A 21 -62.22 -47.42 7.33
C GLU A 21 -60.87 -48.00 7.72
N LEU A 22 -60.83 -49.24 8.24
CA LEU A 22 -59.59 -49.93 8.59
C LEU A 22 -58.70 -50.14 7.36
N ALA A 23 -59.28 -50.57 6.23
CA ALA A 23 -58.55 -50.76 4.98
C ALA A 23 -57.95 -49.43 4.46
N SER A 24 -58.73 -48.35 4.50
CA SER A 24 -58.28 -46.99 4.12
C SER A 24 -57.16 -46.48 5.03
N SER A 25 -57.31 -46.67 6.35
CA SER A 25 -56.31 -46.28 7.34
C SER A 25 -55.00 -47.05 7.13
N ASN A 26 -55.07 -48.37 6.93
CA ASN A 26 -53.89 -49.20 6.65
C ASN A 26 -53.15 -48.78 5.37
N SER A 27 -53.90 -48.42 4.32
CA SER A 27 -53.31 -47.86 3.08
C SER A 27 -52.58 -46.55 3.34
N THR A 28 -53.16 -45.69 4.19
CA THR A 28 -52.55 -44.40 4.57
C THR A 28 -51.29 -44.60 5.41
N ILE A 29 -51.32 -45.52 6.38
CA ILE A 29 -50.16 -45.89 7.20
C ILE A 29 -49.02 -46.39 6.30
N LEU A 30 -49.31 -47.22 5.30
CA LEU A 30 -48.29 -47.75 4.39
C LEU A 30 -47.63 -46.61 3.58
N LYS A 31 -48.43 -45.67 3.05
CA LYS A 31 -47.91 -44.50 2.33
C LYS A 31 -47.02 -43.63 3.21
N LEU A 32 -47.45 -43.36 4.45
CA LEU A 32 -46.66 -42.57 5.41
C LEU A 32 -45.35 -43.27 5.77
N LYS A 33 -45.38 -44.59 5.96
CA LYS A 33 -44.18 -45.39 6.25
C LYS A 33 -43.17 -45.32 5.11
N ASN A 34 -43.63 -45.44 3.86
CA ASN A 34 -42.75 -45.32 2.69
C ASN A 34 -42.15 -43.91 2.59
N LYS A 35 -42.96 -42.87 2.80
CA LYS A 35 -42.49 -41.48 2.82
C LYS A 35 -41.46 -41.23 3.92
N ASN A 36 -41.64 -41.82 5.10
CA ASN A 36 -40.69 -41.70 6.20
C ASN A 36 -39.34 -42.32 5.83
N ASN A 37 -39.34 -43.52 5.24
CA ASN A 37 -38.12 -44.18 4.77
C ASN A 37 -37.38 -43.36 3.68
N GLU A 38 -38.11 -42.70 2.79
CA GLU A 38 -37.50 -41.80 1.79
C GLU A 38 -36.87 -40.57 2.44
N LEU A 39 -37.54 -39.99 3.43
CA LEU A 39 -37.01 -38.85 4.18
C LEU A 39 -35.74 -39.21 4.96
N GLU A 40 -35.70 -40.36 5.63
CA GLU A 40 -34.50 -40.85 6.34
C GLU A 40 -33.31 -41.06 5.38
N LYS A 41 -33.56 -41.60 4.18
CA LYS A 41 -32.54 -41.73 3.12
C LYS A 41 -32.04 -40.36 2.64
N ASN A 42 -32.93 -39.39 2.47
CA ASN A 42 -32.54 -38.04 2.06
C ASN A 42 -31.75 -37.33 3.16
N GLU A 43 -32.14 -37.50 4.42
CA GLU A 43 -31.45 -36.93 5.58
C GLU A 43 -30.02 -37.44 5.70
N THR A 44 -29.81 -38.75 5.55
CA THR A 44 -28.47 -39.36 5.55
C THR A 44 -27.59 -38.80 4.43
N VAL A 45 -28.09 -38.72 3.20
CA VAL A 45 -27.36 -38.12 2.06
C VAL A 45 -27.01 -36.64 2.31
N LEU A 46 -27.94 -35.87 2.89
CA LEU A 46 -27.69 -34.47 3.21
C LEU A 46 -26.64 -34.32 4.31
N ASN A 47 -26.69 -35.17 5.35
CA ASN A 47 -25.70 -35.18 6.43
C ASN A 47 -24.28 -35.51 5.92
N ASP A 48 -24.17 -36.43 4.96
CA ASP A 48 -22.90 -36.74 4.30
C ASP A 48 -22.38 -35.53 3.51
N LYS A 49 -23.24 -34.85 2.74
CA LYS A 49 -22.88 -33.61 2.03
C LYS A 49 -22.44 -32.50 2.99
N ILE A 50 -23.15 -32.30 4.09
CA ILE A 50 -22.76 -31.32 5.13
C ILE A 50 -21.37 -31.65 5.67
N SER A 51 -21.08 -32.92 5.92
CA SER A 51 -19.79 -33.38 6.42
C SER A 51 -18.67 -33.20 5.39
N GLN A 52 -18.97 -33.39 4.10
CA GLN A 52 -18.06 -33.06 3.01
C GLN A 52 -17.76 -31.56 2.95
N TYR A 53 -18.78 -30.71 2.92
CA TYR A 53 -18.59 -29.25 2.87
C TYR A 53 -17.84 -28.71 4.08
N LYS A 54 -18.06 -29.26 5.28
CA LYS A 54 -17.27 -28.91 6.47
C LYS A 54 -15.78 -29.21 6.29
N ARG A 55 -15.43 -30.33 5.64
CA ARG A 55 -14.03 -30.67 5.34
C ARG A 55 -13.43 -29.71 4.32
N GLU A 56 -14.15 -29.41 3.23
CA GLU A 56 -13.71 -28.46 2.20
C GLU A 56 -13.49 -27.06 2.77
N ILE A 57 -14.43 -26.54 3.58
CA ILE A 57 -14.30 -25.26 4.27
C ILE A 57 -13.05 -25.23 5.15
N ASN A 58 -12.76 -26.30 5.88
CA ASN A 58 -11.58 -26.36 6.74
C ASN A 58 -10.28 -26.36 5.92
N THR A 59 -10.25 -27.05 4.77
CA THR A 59 -9.10 -27.00 3.85
C THR A 59 -8.89 -25.60 3.31
N LEU A 60 -9.95 -24.96 2.79
CA LEU A 60 -9.89 -23.59 2.26
C LEU A 60 -9.43 -22.58 3.32
N LYS A 61 -9.90 -22.71 4.56
CA LYS A 61 -9.43 -21.86 5.68
C LYS A 61 -7.93 -21.99 5.92
N LYS A 62 -7.38 -23.21 5.86
CA LYS A 62 -5.93 -23.43 6.00
C LYS A 62 -5.14 -22.82 4.84
N GLU A 63 -5.64 -22.97 3.62
CA GLU A 63 -5.01 -22.39 2.43
C GLU A 63 -5.01 -20.85 2.48
N MET A 64 -6.11 -20.23 2.89
CA MET A 64 -6.17 -18.78 3.08
C MET A 64 -5.16 -18.31 4.14
N ALA A 65 -5.12 -18.96 5.30
CA ALA A 65 -4.16 -18.60 6.36
C ALA A 65 -2.70 -18.72 5.88
N LEU A 66 -2.39 -19.72 5.04
CA LEU A 66 -1.06 -19.87 4.45
C LEU A 66 -0.77 -18.73 3.47
N LYS A 67 -1.71 -18.38 2.59
CA LYS A 67 -1.57 -17.27 1.65
C LYS A 67 -1.40 -15.93 2.37
N ASP A 68 -2.18 -15.66 3.41
CA ASP A 68 -2.07 -14.44 4.22
C ASP A 68 -0.70 -14.33 4.88
N LYS A 69 -0.18 -15.44 5.44
CA LYS A 69 1.17 -15.47 5.98
C LYS A 69 2.22 -15.15 4.91
N THR A 70 2.09 -15.77 3.74
CA THR A 70 3.03 -15.55 2.62
C THR A 70 2.98 -14.11 2.12
N ALA A 71 1.80 -13.49 2.08
CA ALA A 71 1.61 -12.10 1.71
C ALA A 71 2.27 -11.16 2.73
N ASN A 72 2.04 -11.38 4.03
CA ASN A 72 2.67 -10.61 5.10
C ASN A 72 4.20 -10.71 5.07
N ASP A 73 4.74 -11.90 4.81
CA ASP A 73 6.19 -12.09 4.71
C ASP A 73 6.78 -11.32 3.51
N ARG A 74 6.08 -11.32 2.36
CA ARG A 74 6.46 -10.51 1.19
C ARG A 74 6.38 -9.01 1.45
N GLU A 75 5.35 -8.56 2.15
CA GLU A 75 5.19 -7.15 2.51
C GLU A 75 6.35 -6.67 3.40
N LYS A 76 6.75 -7.48 4.39
CA LYS A 76 7.92 -7.18 5.22
C LYS A 76 9.20 -7.08 4.40
N ILE A 77 9.42 -7.99 3.45
CA ILE A 77 10.59 -7.95 2.57
C ILE A 77 10.59 -6.67 1.74
N LEU A 78 9.45 -6.32 1.12
CA LEU A 78 9.32 -5.10 0.33
C LEU A 78 9.54 -3.84 1.16
N SER A 79 8.95 -3.77 2.36
CA SER A 79 9.15 -2.65 3.28
C SER A 79 10.63 -2.48 3.65
N ASN A 80 11.33 -3.58 3.95
CA ASN A 80 12.77 -3.57 4.20
C ASN A 80 13.58 -3.11 2.99
N GLU A 81 13.22 -3.53 1.77
CA GLU A 81 13.89 -3.07 0.55
C GLU A 81 13.68 -1.58 0.28
N ILE A 82 12.47 -1.07 0.50
CA ILE A 82 12.16 0.36 0.40
C ILE A 82 13.03 1.14 1.39
N ASN A 83 13.02 0.75 2.66
CA ASN A 83 13.85 1.39 3.69
C ASN A 83 15.35 1.36 3.33
N ARG A 84 15.84 0.23 2.81
CA ARG A 84 17.23 0.11 2.33
C ARG A 84 17.51 1.08 1.19
N LYS A 85 16.63 1.16 0.18
CA LYS A 85 16.77 2.07 -0.96
C LYS A 85 16.75 3.54 -0.52
N ASP A 86 15.89 3.90 0.43
CA ASP A 86 15.83 5.26 0.98
C ASP A 86 17.11 5.63 1.74
N LEU A 87 17.64 4.71 2.56
CA LEU A 87 18.95 4.89 3.21
C LEU A 87 20.08 5.05 2.19
N PHE A 88 20.08 4.27 1.10
CA PHE A 88 21.05 4.43 0.03
C PHE A 88 20.88 5.76 -0.69
N LYS A 89 19.65 6.18 -1.01
CA LYS A 89 19.39 7.47 -1.67
C LYS A 89 19.84 8.64 -0.79
N ASN A 90 19.57 8.59 0.51
CA ASN A 90 19.99 9.61 1.47
C ASN A 90 21.51 9.61 1.68
N LYS A 91 22.16 8.44 1.71
CA LYS A 91 23.63 8.35 1.71
C LYS A 91 24.24 8.88 0.41
N VAL A 92 23.73 8.48 -0.75
CA VAL A 92 24.28 8.88 -2.07
C VAL A 92 24.07 10.38 -2.34
N LEU A 93 22.92 10.96 -1.97
CA LEU A 93 22.68 12.41 -2.08
C LEU A 93 23.45 13.23 -1.02
N GLY A 94 23.86 12.60 0.08
CA GLY A 94 24.73 13.17 1.12
C GLY A 94 26.23 12.92 0.91
N CYS A 95 26.65 12.15 -0.11
CA CYS A 95 28.05 11.78 -0.31
C CYS A 95 28.73 12.71 -1.32
N LYS A 96 29.71 13.51 -0.85
CA LYS A 96 30.82 14.20 -1.54
C LYS A 96 30.52 15.05 -2.79
N LYS A 97 29.74 14.58 -3.75
CA LYS A 97 29.34 15.34 -4.94
C LYS A 97 28.57 16.62 -4.58
N ASN A 98 27.78 16.58 -3.51
CA ASN A 98 27.01 17.73 -3.04
C ASN A 98 27.86 18.75 -2.26
N GLU A 99 28.86 18.28 -1.51
CA GLU A 99 29.86 19.14 -0.86
C GLU A 99 30.78 19.80 -1.89
N GLN A 100 31.31 19.04 -2.86
CA GLN A 100 32.11 19.60 -3.95
C GLN A 100 31.31 20.61 -4.79
N LEU A 101 30.03 20.35 -5.08
CA LEU A 101 29.19 21.32 -5.78
C LEU A 101 28.97 22.59 -4.94
N LYS A 102 28.85 22.44 -3.62
CA LYS A 102 28.68 23.55 -2.69
C LYS A 102 29.95 24.39 -2.60
N GLU A 103 31.12 23.75 -2.47
CA GLU A 103 32.44 24.39 -2.49
C GLU A 103 32.67 25.14 -3.81
N ILE A 104 32.45 24.49 -4.96
CA ILE A 104 32.56 25.13 -6.28
C ILE A 104 31.63 26.35 -6.40
N LYS A 105 30.40 26.25 -5.87
CA LYS A 105 29.43 27.35 -5.90
C LYS A 105 29.87 28.51 -5.00
N GLU A 106 30.47 28.22 -3.84
CA GLU A 106 31.03 29.23 -2.94
C GLU A 106 32.26 29.91 -3.55
N GLU A 107 33.18 29.17 -4.18
CA GLU A 107 34.33 29.73 -4.89
C GLU A 107 33.92 30.59 -6.09
N PHE A 108 32.97 30.12 -6.90
CA PHE A 108 32.45 30.88 -8.03
C PHE A 108 31.83 32.22 -7.58
N ASN A 109 31.13 32.22 -6.45
CA ASN A 109 30.57 33.45 -5.88
C ASN A 109 31.65 34.41 -5.37
N LYS A 110 32.74 33.90 -4.75
CA LYS A 110 33.89 34.73 -4.34
C LYS A 110 34.59 35.34 -5.56
N MET A 111 34.83 34.54 -6.60
CA MET A 111 35.45 34.99 -7.85
C MET A 111 34.61 36.09 -8.53
N ASN A 112 33.29 35.91 -8.61
CA ASN A 112 32.40 36.92 -9.20
C ASN A 112 32.43 38.26 -8.43
N LYS A 113 32.52 38.22 -7.10
CA LYS A 113 32.71 39.43 -6.29
C LYS A 113 34.03 40.12 -6.61
N ARG A 114 35.14 39.37 -6.70
CA ARG A 114 36.46 39.91 -7.08
C ARG A 114 36.43 40.55 -8.46
N CYS A 115 35.86 39.88 -9.46
CA CYS A 115 35.68 40.44 -10.80
C CYS A 115 34.86 41.74 -10.80
N THR A 116 33.81 41.81 -9.98
CA THR A 116 32.97 43.02 -9.87
C THR A 116 33.73 44.19 -9.25
N ILE A 117 34.56 43.92 -8.23
CA ILE A 117 35.42 44.94 -7.59
C ILE A 117 36.47 45.42 -8.58
N LEU A 118 37.16 44.51 -9.26
CA LEU A 118 38.14 44.84 -10.31
C LEU A 118 37.53 45.70 -11.41
N LEU A 119 36.35 45.33 -11.94
CA LEU A 119 35.67 46.13 -12.96
C LEU A 119 35.37 47.56 -12.48
N ARG A 120 35.00 47.75 -11.21
CA ARG A 120 34.81 49.07 -10.61
C ARG A 120 36.13 49.84 -10.47
N MET A 121 37.22 49.18 -10.08
CA MET A 121 38.55 49.79 -10.00
C MET A 121 39.02 50.27 -11.36
N ILE A 122 38.91 49.42 -12.37
CA ILE A 122 39.26 49.74 -13.77
C ILE A 122 38.45 50.96 -14.24
N TYR A 123 37.15 50.97 -13.98
CA TYR A 123 36.28 52.08 -14.36
C TYR A 123 36.72 53.40 -13.71
N GLU A 124 36.99 53.42 -12.40
CA GLU A 124 37.43 54.63 -11.70
C GLU A 124 38.84 55.07 -12.12
N LEU A 125 39.77 54.15 -12.35
CA LEU A 125 41.12 54.48 -12.84
C LEU A 125 41.09 55.11 -14.24
N VAL A 126 40.30 54.55 -15.15
CA VAL A 126 40.08 55.11 -16.49
C VAL A 126 39.42 56.49 -16.40
N ARG A 127 38.54 56.70 -15.41
CA ARG A 127 37.86 57.98 -15.17
C ARG A 127 38.80 59.08 -14.63
N VAL A 128 39.75 58.73 -13.75
CA VAL A 128 40.58 59.71 -13.03
C VAL A 128 41.92 60.00 -13.74
N ASN A 129 42.61 58.99 -14.27
CA ASN A 129 44.00 59.15 -14.75
C ASN A 129 44.19 59.05 -16.27
N GLY A 130 43.14 58.71 -17.05
CA GLY A 130 43.34 58.20 -18.41
C GLY A 130 44.00 56.82 -18.36
N ALA A 131 43.64 55.92 -19.28
CA ALA A 131 43.95 54.49 -19.16
C ALA A 131 45.46 54.17 -19.07
N ASP A 132 46.00 54.11 -17.85
CA ASP A 132 47.34 53.61 -17.57
C ASP A 132 47.27 52.10 -17.31
N TYR A 133 47.73 51.33 -18.31
CA TYR A 133 47.67 49.88 -18.34
C TYR A 133 48.65 49.22 -17.35
N GLU A 134 49.66 49.94 -16.86
CA GLU A 134 50.65 49.43 -15.91
C GLU A 134 50.05 49.32 -14.50
N ILE A 135 49.23 50.31 -14.10
CA ILE A 135 48.45 50.28 -12.86
C ILE A 135 47.41 49.15 -12.89
N LEU A 136 46.81 48.90 -14.06
CA LEU A 136 45.85 47.82 -14.28
C LEU A 136 46.48 46.44 -14.04
N TYR A 137 47.71 46.24 -14.52
CA TYR A 137 48.44 44.98 -14.41
C TYR A 137 48.83 44.69 -12.96
N ASN A 138 49.34 45.69 -12.24
CA ASN A 138 49.69 45.57 -10.83
C ASN A 138 48.47 45.26 -9.95
N LEU A 139 47.29 45.81 -10.27
CA LEU A 139 46.05 45.52 -9.53
C LEU A 139 45.51 44.10 -9.79
N LEU A 140 45.68 43.58 -11.00
CA LEU A 140 45.39 42.18 -11.30
C LEU A 140 46.26 41.25 -10.45
N GLU A 141 47.56 41.55 -10.35
CA GLU A 141 48.53 40.76 -9.58
C GLU A 141 48.25 40.79 -8.06
N ILE A 142 47.78 41.93 -7.53
CA ILE A 142 47.33 42.04 -6.13
C ILE A 142 46.03 41.25 -5.90
N SER A 143 45.08 41.29 -6.84
CA SER A 143 43.80 40.58 -6.71
C SER A 143 43.90 39.05 -6.77
N GLU A 144 44.99 38.54 -7.35
CA GLU A 144 45.31 37.12 -7.36
C GLU A 144 45.92 36.65 -6.03
N ASN A 145 46.51 37.54 -5.23
CA ASN A 145 47.35 37.18 -4.08
C ASN A 145 46.85 37.64 -2.70
N GLU A 146 45.88 38.56 -2.57
CA GLU A 146 45.42 39.08 -1.27
C GLU A 146 43.88 39.14 -1.09
N ASP A 147 43.45 39.23 0.18
CA ASP A 147 42.05 39.28 0.60
C ASP A 147 41.34 40.59 0.17
N CYS A 148 40.05 40.48 -0.18
CA CYS A 148 39.22 41.55 -0.77
C CYS A 148 39.22 42.88 0.01
N GLU A 149 39.51 42.87 1.31
CA GLU A 149 39.43 44.04 2.17
C GLU A 149 40.49 45.10 1.83
N ILE A 150 41.70 44.69 1.43
CA ILE A 150 42.79 45.60 1.06
C ILE A 150 42.46 46.35 -0.25
N LEU A 151 41.80 45.66 -1.20
CA LEU A 151 41.34 46.26 -2.45
C LEU A 151 40.21 47.28 -2.24
N GLU A 152 39.31 47.02 -1.29
CA GLU A 152 38.23 47.97 -0.93
C GLU A 152 38.77 49.24 -0.26
N GLU A 153 39.84 49.12 0.52
CA GLU A 153 40.52 50.26 1.16
C GLU A 153 41.29 51.12 0.13
N TYR A 154 41.96 50.48 -0.83
CA TYR A 154 42.62 51.19 -1.94
C TYR A 154 41.61 51.98 -2.80
N LEU A 155 40.42 51.41 -3.04
CA LEU A 155 39.32 52.09 -3.74
C LEU A 155 38.78 53.31 -3.00
N LYS A 156 38.77 53.30 -1.66
CA LYS A 156 38.37 54.48 -0.87
C LYS A 156 39.39 55.60 -1.02
N ASN A 157 40.67 55.27 -0.95
CA ASN A 157 41.75 56.26 -1.05
C ASN A 157 41.83 56.92 -2.44
N LEU A 158 41.46 56.19 -3.50
CA LEU A 158 41.37 56.74 -4.87
C LEU A 158 40.23 57.75 -5.07
N LYS A 159 39.23 57.82 -4.18
CA LYS A 159 38.11 58.78 -4.26
C LYS A 159 38.36 60.09 -3.52
N GLU A 160 39.43 60.18 -2.76
CA GLU A 160 39.81 61.37 -1.97
C GLU A 160 40.85 62.25 -2.68
N ILE A 161 41.24 61.89 -3.91
CA ILE A 161 42.07 62.66 -4.85
C ILE A 161 41.17 63.21 -5.96
#